data_AF-A0AAV1T1I9-F1
#
_entry.id   AF-A0AAV1T1I9-F1
#
_cell.length_a   1.000
_cell.length_b   1.000
_cell.length_c   1.000
_cell.angle_alpha   90.00
_cell.angle_beta   90.00
_cell.angle_gamma   90.00
#
_symmetry.space_group_name_H-M   'P 1'
#
loop_
_entity.id
_entity.type
_entity.pdbx_description
1 polymer ?
#
loop_
_entity_poly.entity_id
_entity_poly.type
_entity_poly.pdbx_seq_one_letter_code
_entity_poly.pdbx_strand_id
1 'polypeptide(L)'
;MTKPRLTYHDVLLYESDVALFASRQWLNDATINFYLQHLTHTCAPSDTLLMDPAVVSCLLHQCEDEDEYSDLARGLELLSRRLCIIPVADNDALGGGSSHWSLLLYCDGSFRHFDSSAGHNKQAAGRVAKSFELLLQAAGRQDGDGASNRVEEVVDAPQQKNSFDCGVYVLMLAEFFSRQLEHQTSLSAYATQDRATELRQEMPNLIERLQHEETKESS
;
A
#
# COMPACT_ATOMS: atom_id res chain seq x y z
N MET A 1 2.12 -29.53 1.59
CA MET A 1 1.96 -28.07 1.71
C MET A 1 3.34 -27.46 1.82
N THR A 2 3.65 -26.44 1.02
CA THR A 2 4.93 -25.71 1.07
C THR A 2 4.97 -24.87 2.35
N LYS A 3 6.09 -24.92 3.09
CA LYS A 3 6.30 -24.10 4.29
C LYS A 3 6.51 -22.64 3.87
N PRO A 4 5.93 -21.65 4.57
CA PRO A 4 6.24 -20.24 4.31
C PRO A 4 7.73 -19.98 4.51
N ARG A 5 8.28 -19.09 3.68
CA ARG A 5 9.64 -18.56 3.82
C ARG A 5 9.74 -17.60 5.00
N LEU A 6 8.72 -16.79 5.25
CA LEU A 6 8.63 -15.87 6.38
C LEU A 6 7.18 -15.76 6.85
N THR A 7 6.96 -15.69 8.17
CA THR A 7 5.67 -15.38 8.79
C THR A 7 5.85 -14.13 9.64
N TYR A 8 5.67 -12.96 9.02
CA TYR A 8 5.95 -11.67 9.65
C TYR A 8 4.66 -10.91 9.93
N HIS A 9 4.30 -10.81 11.22
CA HIS A 9 2.97 -10.35 11.65
C HIS A 9 1.85 -11.10 10.92
N ASP A 10 0.96 -10.40 10.23
CA ASP A 10 -0.16 -10.99 9.48
C ASP A 10 0.22 -11.43 8.05
N VAL A 11 1.51 -11.37 7.69
CA VAL A 11 1.99 -11.67 6.33
C VAL A 11 2.69 -13.02 6.26
N LEU A 12 2.25 -13.84 5.31
CA LEU A 12 2.90 -15.07 4.92
C LEU A 12 3.56 -14.89 3.56
N LEU A 13 4.89 -15.00 3.51
CA LEU A 13 5.65 -15.02 2.27
C LEU A 13 6.11 -16.44 1.97
N TYR A 14 5.92 -16.89 0.73
CA TYR A 14 6.52 -18.11 0.19
C TYR A 14 7.75 -17.77 -0.66
N GLU A 15 8.56 -18.78 -0.98
CA GLU A 15 9.75 -18.60 -1.83
C GLU A 15 9.40 -17.97 -3.20
N SER A 16 8.22 -18.28 -3.73
CA SER A 16 7.71 -17.66 -4.96
C SER A 16 7.49 -16.15 -4.83
N ASP A 17 7.07 -15.68 -3.67
CA ASP A 17 6.85 -14.25 -3.40
C ASP A 17 8.20 -13.53 -3.28
N VAL A 18 9.14 -14.12 -2.54
CA VAL A 18 10.51 -13.56 -2.39
C VAL A 18 11.19 -13.44 -3.76
N ALA A 19 10.99 -14.41 -4.64
CA ALA A 19 11.53 -14.39 -5.99
C ALA A 19 11.01 -13.21 -6.84
N LEU A 20 9.85 -12.64 -6.54
CA LEU A 20 9.30 -11.47 -7.26
C LEU A 20 10.14 -10.21 -7.05
N PHE A 21 10.84 -10.07 -5.91
CA PHE A 21 11.73 -8.94 -5.68
C PHE A 21 13.01 -9.03 -6.52
N ALA A 22 13.61 -10.22 -6.58
CA ALA A 22 14.85 -10.46 -7.32
C ALA A 22 14.66 -10.52 -8.84
N SER A 23 13.45 -10.85 -9.29
CA SER A 23 13.11 -10.95 -10.70
C SER A 23 12.51 -9.64 -11.23
N ARG A 24 12.60 -9.42 -12.55
CA ARG A 24 11.94 -8.31 -13.25
C ARG A 24 10.45 -8.62 -13.43
N GLN A 25 9.77 -8.92 -12.33
CA GLN A 25 8.37 -9.33 -12.27
C GLN A 25 7.57 -8.35 -11.42
N TRP A 26 6.25 -8.39 -11.60
CA TRP A 26 5.32 -7.61 -10.81
C TRP A 26 5.29 -8.11 -9.37
N LEU A 27 5.23 -7.17 -8.44
CA LEU A 27 4.90 -7.48 -7.06
C LEU A 27 3.42 -7.86 -6.97
N ASN A 28 3.13 -8.81 -6.08
CA ASN A 28 1.77 -9.22 -5.73
C ASN A 28 1.34 -8.63 -4.38
N ASP A 29 0.11 -8.91 -3.99
CA ASP A 29 -0.49 -8.45 -2.74
C ASP A 29 0.38 -8.78 -1.52
N ALA A 30 0.88 -10.01 -1.42
CA ALA A 30 1.69 -10.48 -0.29
C ALA A 30 3.01 -9.71 -0.16
N THR A 31 3.70 -9.48 -1.29
CA THR A 31 4.96 -8.71 -1.31
C THR A 31 4.77 -7.23 -1.01
N ILE A 32 3.67 -6.64 -1.46
CA ILE A 32 3.32 -5.26 -1.11
C ILE A 32 3.01 -5.18 0.38
N ASN A 33 2.10 -6.03 0.86
CA ASN A 33 1.67 -6.05 2.26
C ASN A 33 2.84 -6.28 3.22
N PHE A 34 3.77 -7.18 2.88
CA PHE A 34 4.98 -7.42 3.66
C PHE A 34 5.73 -6.11 3.98
N TYR A 35 5.99 -5.30 2.94
CA TYR A 35 6.76 -4.09 3.14
C TYR A 35 5.94 -3.00 3.83
N LEU A 36 4.64 -2.90 3.54
CA LEU A 36 3.75 -1.99 4.27
C LEU A 36 3.73 -2.33 5.78
N GLN A 37 3.61 -3.61 6.13
CA GLN A 37 3.68 -4.07 7.52
C GLN A 37 5.04 -3.79 8.16
N HIS A 38 6.12 -3.95 7.41
CA HIS A 38 7.45 -3.56 7.88
C HIS A 38 7.53 -2.06 8.21
N LEU A 39 6.99 -1.19 7.34
CA LEU A 39 6.97 0.26 7.59
C LEU A 39 6.09 0.62 8.79
N THR A 40 4.92 -0.02 8.93
CA THR A 40 4.01 0.14 10.09
C THR A 40 4.74 -0.07 11.42
N HIS A 41 5.60 -1.09 11.49
CA HIS A 41 6.28 -1.47 12.74
C HIS A 41 7.64 -0.78 12.97
N THR A 42 8.22 -0.14 11.95
CA THR A 42 9.60 0.39 12.06
C THR A 42 9.70 1.91 11.98
N CYS A 43 8.83 2.58 11.23
CA CYS A 43 8.96 4.02 11.03
C CYS A 43 7.64 4.80 10.93
N ALA A 44 6.52 4.15 10.64
CA ALA A 44 5.25 4.85 10.51
C ALA A 44 4.80 5.43 11.87
N PRO A 45 4.35 6.69 11.91
CA PRO A 45 3.69 7.27 13.07
C PRO A 45 2.44 6.48 13.46
N SER A 46 2.06 6.52 14.74
CA SER A 46 0.87 5.81 15.24
C SER A 46 -0.44 6.27 14.59
N ASP A 47 -0.50 7.51 14.10
CA ASP A 47 -1.65 8.07 13.37
C ASP A 47 -1.62 7.77 11.86
N THR A 48 -0.70 6.92 11.39
CA THR A 48 -0.59 6.50 9.99
C THR A 48 -1.14 5.08 9.82
N LEU A 49 -2.05 4.91 8.87
CA LEU A 49 -2.55 3.63 8.41
C LEU A 49 -1.88 3.28 7.08
N LEU A 50 -1.23 2.12 7.01
CA LEU A 50 -0.84 1.50 5.75
C LEU A 50 -1.77 0.32 5.51
N MET A 51 -2.62 0.43 4.49
CA MET A 51 -3.71 -0.51 4.26
C MET A 51 -3.23 -1.75 3.51
N ASP A 52 -3.58 -2.93 4.00
CA ASP A 52 -3.33 -4.20 3.32
C ASP A 52 -4.09 -4.25 1.96
N PRO A 53 -3.43 -4.57 0.83
CA PRO A 53 -4.11 -4.76 -0.46
C PRO A 53 -5.33 -5.69 -0.42
N ALA A 54 -5.29 -6.77 0.38
CA ALA A 54 -6.40 -7.69 0.54
C ALA A 54 -7.60 -7.03 1.24
N VAL A 55 -7.33 -6.11 2.18
CA VAL A 55 -8.37 -5.33 2.86
C VAL A 55 -8.97 -4.28 1.91
N VAL A 56 -8.16 -3.67 1.03
CA VAL A 56 -8.67 -2.80 -0.05
C VAL A 56 -9.58 -3.58 -1.00
N SER A 57 -9.20 -4.80 -1.37
CA SER A 57 -10.02 -5.67 -2.21
C SER A 57 -11.33 -6.07 -1.51
N CYS A 58 -11.28 -6.40 -0.22
CA CYS A 58 -12.46 -6.66 0.60
C CYS A 58 -13.42 -5.46 0.62
N LEU A 59 -12.90 -4.26 0.88
CA LEU A 59 -13.65 -3.01 0.87
C LEU A 59 -14.38 -2.75 -0.46
N LEU A 60 -13.75 -3.12 -1.58
CA LEU A 60 -14.31 -2.87 -2.92
C LEU A 60 -15.38 -3.89 -3.34
N HIS A 61 -15.30 -5.12 -2.85
CA HIS A 61 -16.03 -6.24 -3.44
C HIS A 61 -16.85 -7.07 -2.46
N GLN A 62 -16.70 -6.86 -1.16
CA GLN A 62 -17.40 -7.63 -0.13
C GLN A 62 -18.22 -6.74 0.80
N CYS A 63 -17.85 -5.47 1.02
CA CYS A 63 -18.66 -4.54 1.80
C CYS A 63 -19.89 -4.09 1.00
N GLU A 64 -21.08 -4.51 1.43
CA GLU A 64 -22.38 -4.22 0.81
C GLU A 64 -23.27 -3.34 1.70
N ASP A 65 -23.07 -3.35 3.02
CA ASP A 65 -23.91 -2.62 3.98
C ASP A 65 -23.15 -1.83 5.06
N GLU A 66 -23.88 -0.97 5.78
CA GLU A 66 -23.33 -0.05 6.78
C GLU A 66 -22.65 -0.77 7.96
N ASP A 67 -23.14 -1.96 8.35
CA ASP A 67 -22.58 -2.73 9.46
C ASP A 67 -21.19 -3.27 9.08
N GLU A 68 -21.04 -3.81 7.86
CA GLU A 68 -19.75 -4.26 7.33
C GLU A 68 -18.72 -3.12 7.21
N TYR A 69 -19.15 -1.95 6.73
CA TYR A 69 -18.30 -0.75 6.72
C TYR A 69 -17.90 -0.34 8.15
N SER A 70 -18.84 -0.37 9.10
CA SER A 70 -18.56 0.00 10.50
C SER A 70 -17.56 -0.95 11.15
N ASP A 71 -17.70 -2.26 10.91
CA ASP A 71 -16.81 -3.27 11.45
C ASP A 71 -15.40 -3.15 10.88
N LEU A 72 -15.29 -2.94 9.56
CA LEU A 72 -13.99 -2.73 8.92
C LEU A 72 -13.34 -1.42 9.40
N ALA A 73 -14.10 -0.34 9.51
CA ALA A 73 -13.61 0.95 9.99
C ALA A 73 -13.07 0.86 11.43
N ARG A 74 -13.72 0.05 12.27
CA ARG A 74 -13.29 -0.21 13.65
C ARG A 74 -12.01 -1.03 13.70
N GLY A 75 -11.89 -2.07 12.88
CA GLY A 75 -10.67 -2.87 12.77
C GLY A 75 -9.46 -2.07 12.30
N LEU A 76 -9.67 -1.07 11.46
CA LEU A 76 -8.63 -0.14 10.98
C LEU A 76 -8.38 1.04 11.93
N GLU A 77 -9.18 1.16 13.00
CA GLU A 77 -9.17 2.25 13.97
C GLU A 77 -9.22 3.64 13.31
N LEU A 78 -10.02 3.83 12.26
CA LEU A 78 -9.95 5.02 11.37
C LEU A 78 -10.09 6.38 12.06
N LEU A 79 -10.71 6.43 13.24
CA LEU A 79 -10.82 7.65 14.05
C LEU A 79 -9.47 8.17 14.57
N SER A 80 -8.48 7.29 14.73
CA SER A 80 -7.13 7.67 15.20
C SER A 80 -6.14 7.89 14.04
N ARG A 81 -6.56 7.67 12.79
CA ARG A 81 -5.68 7.70 11.61
C ARG A 81 -5.78 9.03 10.89
N ARG A 82 -4.74 9.85 10.95
CA ARG A 82 -4.67 11.11 10.19
C ARG A 82 -4.25 10.87 8.75
N LEU A 83 -3.25 10.00 8.55
CA LEU A 83 -2.68 9.67 7.25
C LEU A 83 -3.05 8.23 6.88
N CYS A 84 -3.65 8.01 5.71
CA CYS A 84 -3.95 6.67 5.19
C CYS A 84 -3.26 6.48 3.84
N ILE A 85 -2.41 5.47 3.77
CA ILE A 85 -1.63 5.05 2.60
C ILE A 85 -2.30 3.78 2.07
N ILE A 86 -2.93 3.89 0.90
CA ILE A 86 -3.83 2.87 0.36
C ILE A 86 -3.26 2.39 -0.99
N PRO A 87 -2.78 1.14 -1.09
CA PRO A 87 -2.37 0.58 -2.36
C PRO A 87 -3.59 0.37 -3.26
N VAL A 88 -3.47 0.74 -4.54
CA VAL A 88 -4.53 0.61 -5.54
C VAL A 88 -4.07 -0.36 -6.60
N ALA A 89 -4.86 -1.41 -6.83
CA ALA A 89 -4.76 -2.32 -7.96
C ALA A 89 -5.88 -2.01 -8.97
N ASP A 90 -5.62 -2.27 -10.26
CA ASP A 90 -6.63 -2.20 -11.32
C ASP A 90 -7.53 -3.45 -11.42
N ASN A 91 -7.38 -4.37 -10.46
CA ASN A 91 -8.26 -5.53 -10.34
C ASN A 91 -9.73 -5.13 -10.26
N ASP A 92 -10.55 -5.76 -11.11
CA ASP A 92 -12.00 -5.56 -11.14
C ASP A 92 -12.77 -6.64 -10.36
N ALA A 93 -12.07 -7.64 -9.79
CA ALA A 93 -12.69 -8.74 -9.03
C ALA A 93 -11.76 -9.30 -7.94
N LEU A 94 -12.38 -9.89 -6.90
CA LEU A 94 -11.68 -10.64 -5.84
C LEU A 94 -10.82 -11.76 -6.42
N GLY A 95 -9.54 -11.79 -6.05
CA GLY A 95 -8.60 -12.79 -6.56
C GLY A 95 -8.26 -12.63 -8.06
N GLY A 96 -8.66 -11.53 -8.69
CA GLY A 96 -8.23 -11.15 -10.03
C GLY A 96 -6.72 -10.86 -10.06
N GLY A 97 -6.10 -11.02 -11.23
CA GLY A 97 -4.70 -10.67 -11.44
C GLY A 97 -4.55 -9.18 -11.76
N SER A 98 -3.84 -8.44 -10.89
CA SER A 98 -3.59 -7.00 -11.08
C SER A 98 -2.59 -6.82 -12.21
N SER A 99 -2.85 -5.86 -13.09
CA SER A 99 -1.93 -5.47 -14.14
C SER A 99 -1.10 -4.25 -13.79
N HIS A 100 -1.56 -3.47 -12.80
CA HIS A 100 -0.87 -2.25 -12.40
C HIS A 100 -1.15 -1.84 -10.95
N TRP A 101 -0.12 -1.33 -10.29
CA TRP A 101 -0.18 -0.81 -8.93
C TRP A 101 0.05 0.70 -8.91
N SER A 102 -0.73 1.39 -8.10
CA SER A 102 -0.56 2.80 -7.79
C SER A 102 -0.87 3.06 -6.31
N LEU A 103 -0.69 4.30 -5.84
CA LEU A 103 -0.91 4.66 -4.44
C LEU A 103 -1.95 5.77 -4.33
N LEU A 104 -2.98 5.54 -3.52
CA LEU A 104 -3.91 6.57 -3.08
C LEU A 104 -3.54 6.99 -1.65
N LEU A 105 -3.38 8.28 -1.44
CA LEU A 105 -3.10 8.89 -0.15
C LEU A 105 -4.33 9.68 0.31
N TYR A 106 -4.82 9.39 1.51
CA TYR A 106 -5.80 10.22 2.19
C TYR A 106 -5.16 10.90 3.39
N CYS A 107 -5.27 12.22 3.46
CA CYS A 107 -4.74 13.00 4.58
C CYS A 107 -5.61 14.24 4.77
N ASP A 108 -6.05 14.48 6.02
CA ASP A 108 -6.77 15.70 6.42
C ASP A 108 -7.91 16.09 5.45
N GLY A 109 -8.76 15.12 5.09
CA GLY A 109 -9.93 15.33 4.23
C GLY A 109 -9.67 15.36 2.72
N SER A 110 -8.44 15.10 2.28
CA SER A 110 -8.06 15.19 0.86
C SER A 110 -7.43 13.91 0.33
N PHE A 111 -7.78 13.55 -0.91
CA PHE A 111 -7.19 12.43 -1.64
C PHE A 111 -6.16 12.90 -2.67
N ARG A 112 -4.98 12.30 -2.66
CA ARG A 112 -3.93 12.44 -3.70
C ARG A 112 -3.61 11.06 -4.28
N HIS A 113 -3.64 10.93 -5.59
CA HIS A 113 -3.31 9.70 -6.30
C HIS A 113 -1.95 9.84 -7.01
N PHE A 114 -1.08 8.88 -6.75
CA PHE A 114 0.25 8.78 -7.31
C PHE A 114 0.36 7.53 -8.18
N ASP A 115 0.65 7.73 -9.45
CA ASP A 115 0.73 6.66 -10.43
C ASP A 115 2.04 6.77 -11.22
N SER A 116 2.85 5.71 -11.17
CA SER A 116 4.12 5.63 -11.89
C SER A 116 3.97 5.37 -13.39
N SER A 117 2.74 5.19 -13.88
CA SER A 117 2.36 4.98 -15.28
C SER A 117 1.25 5.93 -15.72
N ALA A 118 1.53 7.23 -15.70
CA ALA A 118 0.73 8.29 -16.32
C ALA A 118 -0.80 8.21 -16.12
N GLY A 119 -1.26 7.88 -14.91
CA GLY A 119 -2.68 7.85 -14.55
C GLY A 119 -3.46 6.64 -15.06
N HIS A 120 -2.79 5.55 -15.40
CA HIS A 120 -3.42 4.27 -15.78
C HIS A 120 -4.47 3.82 -14.75
N ASN A 121 -4.19 3.98 -13.45
CA ASN A 121 -5.07 3.58 -12.36
C ASN A 121 -6.08 4.66 -11.94
N LYS A 122 -6.24 5.78 -12.66
CA LYS A 122 -7.14 6.87 -12.26
C LYS A 122 -8.57 6.40 -11.95
N GLN A 123 -9.12 5.50 -12.76
CA GLN A 123 -10.47 4.96 -12.52
C GLN A 123 -10.51 4.07 -11.28
N ALA A 124 -9.51 3.18 -11.11
CA ALA A 124 -9.39 2.32 -9.95
C ALA A 124 -9.23 3.14 -8.66
N ALA A 125 -8.39 4.18 -8.68
CA ALA A 125 -8.20 5.11 -7.57
C ALA A 125 -9.50 5.83 -7.20
N GLY A 126 -10.29 6.25 -8.19
CA GLY A 126 -11.63 6.83 -7.94
C GLY A 126 -12.59 5.86 -7.27
N ARG A 127 -12.59 4.57 -7.65
CA ARG A 127 -13.40 3.54 -6.98
C ARG A 127 -12.95 3.33 -5.53
N VAL A 128 -11.65 3.19 -5.30
CA VAL A 128 -11.08 3.05 -3.95
C VAL A 128 -11.41 4.27 -3.10
N ALA A 129 -11.24 5.49 -3.62
CA ALA A 129 -11.55 6.71 -2.90
C ALA A 129 -13.03 6.78 -2.50
N LYS A 130 -13.94 6.38 -3.39
CA LYS A 130 -15.38 6.35 -3.10
C LYS A 130 -15.71 5.34 -2.00
N SER A 131 -15.21 4.11 -2.07
CA SER A 131 -15.45 3.12 -1.01
C SER A 131 -14.79 3.50 0.30
N PHE A 132 -13.60 4.14 0.25
CA PHE A 132 -12.93 4.64 1.44
C PHE A 132 -13.68 5.83 2.08
N GLU A 133 -14.33 6.70 1.29
CA GLU A 133 -15.20 7.74 1.82
C GLU A 133 -16.39 7.16 2.59
N LEU A 134 -17.05 6.12 2.06
CA LEU A 134 -18.12 5.41 2.78
C LEU A 134 -17.62 4.81 4.10
N LEU A 135 -16.40 4.26 4.07
CA LEU A 135 -15.74 3.71 5.25
C LEU A 135 -15.45 4.78 6.30
N LEU A 136 -15.02 5.98 5.88
CA LEU A 136 -14.84 7.14 6.77
C LEU A 136 -16.18 7.57 7.40
N GLN A 137 -17.24 7.65 6.59
CA GLN A 137 -18.58 8.01 7.07
C GLN A 137 -19.10 7.01 8.11
N ALA A 138 -18.94 5.71 7.87
CA ALA A 138 -19.28 4.65 8.82
C ALA A 138 -18.45 4.70 10.11
N ALA A 139 -17.21 5.22 10.03
CA ALA A 139 -16.38 5.52 11.20
C ALA A 139 -16.84 6.76 11.98
N GLY A 140 -17.79 7.54 11.46
CA GLY A 140 -18.21 8.83 12.02
C GLY A 140 -17.30 10.00 11.64
N ARG A 141 -16.47 9.86 10.60
CA ARG A 141 -15.60 10.92 10.08
C ARG A 141 -16.27 11.68 8.94
N GLN A 142 -16.36 12.99 9.10
CA GLN A 142 -16.98 13.90 8.13
C GLN A 142 -15.95 14.72 7.33
N ASP A 143 -14.67 14.66 7.70
CA ASP A 143 -13.61 15.39 7.00
C ASP A 143 -13.41 14.89 5.56
N GLY A 144 -13.81 13.65 5.27
CA GLY A 144 -13.78 13.05 3.94
C GLY A 144 -15.01 13.34 3.07
N ASP A 145 -16.01 14.09 3.54
CA ASP A 145 -17.27 14.24 2.81
C ASP A 145 -17.09 14.91 1.43
N GLY A 146 -17.51 14.17 0.40
CA GLY A 146 -17.36 14.51 -1.01
C GLY A 146 -15.90 14.53 -1.49
N ALA A 147 -14.93 14.08 -0.70
CA ALA A 147 -13.52 14.07 -1.08
C ALA A 147 -13.24 13.12 -2.26
N SER A 148 -13.99 12.02 -2.39
CA SER A 148 -13.85 11.11 -3.54
C SER A 148 -14.20 11.76 -4.88
N ASN A 149 -14.97 12.85 -4.89
CA ASN A 149 -15.24 13.63 -6.10
C ASN A 149 -14.07 14.57 -6.49
N ARG A 150 -13.05 14.66 -5.64
CA ARG A 150 -11.92 15.61 -5.76
C ARG A 150 -10.57 14.90 -5.58
N VAL A 151 -10.45 13.66 -6.05
CA VAL A 151 -9.16 12.95 -6.07
C VAL A 151 -8.18 13.72 -6.95
N GLU A 152 -7.12 14.25 -6.34
CA GLU A 152 -6.05 14.95 -7.02
C GLU A 152 -5.11 13.93 -7.69
N GLU A 153 -5.03 13.95 -9.02
CA GLU A 153 -3.98 13.23 -9.75
C GLU A 153 -2.68 14.03 -9.66
N VAL A 154 -1.65 13.46 -9.03
CA VAL A 154 -0.38 14.15 -8.86
C VAL A 154 0.40 14.14 -10.17
N VAL A 155 0.38 15.27 -10.87
CA VAL A 155 0.94 15.43 -12.22
C VAL A 155 2.42 15.08 -12.28
N ASP A 156 3.19 15.46 -11.25
CA ASP A 156 4.63 15.23 -11.17
C ASP A 156 4.98 13.98 -10.35
N ALA A 157 4.08 13.00 -10.29
CA ALA A 157 4.37 11.71 -9.66
C ALA A 157 5.60 11.04 -10.34
N PRO A 158 6.52 10.44 -9.58
CA PRO A 158 7.67 9.75 -10.15
C PRO A 158 7.25 8.66 -11.13
N GLN A 159 7.81 8.70 -12.35
CA GLN A 159 7.45 7.78 -13.43
C GLN A 159 8.46 6.64 -13.56
N GLN A 160 7.96 5.41 -13.61
CA GLN A 160 8.80 4.23 -13.83
C GLN A 160 9.37 4.22 -15.25
N LYS A 161 10.57 3.66 -15.43
CA LYS A 161 11.23 3.55 -16.75
C LYS A 161 11.15 2.15 -17.36
N ASN A 162 10.47 1.22 -16.69
CA ASN A 162 10.27 -0.16 -17.14
C ASN A 162 8.81 -0.57 -16.99
N SER A 163 8.48 -1.83 -17.29
CA SER A 163 7.10 -2.32 -17.26
C SER A 163 6.73 -3.08 -15.98
N PHE A 164 7.59 -3.12 -14.95
CA PHE A 164 7.42 -4.06 -13.84
C PHE A 164 7.61 -3.48 -12.43
N ASP A 165 7.99 -2.21 -12.30
CA ASP A 165 8.28 -1.59 -11.01
C ASP A 165 7.13 -0.84 -10.37
N CYS A 166 5.93 -0.82 -10.95
CA CYS A 166 4.78 -0.11 -10.38
C CYS A 166 4.56 -0.40 -8.89
N GLY A 167 4.59 -1.68 -8.49
CA GLY A 167 4.52 -2.07 -7.07
C GLY A 167 5.69 -1.57 -6.23
N VAL A 168 6.91 -1.50 -6.78
CA VAL A 168 8.09 -0.96 -6.08
C VAL A 168 7.96 0.55 -5.88
N TYR A 169 7.39 1.28 -6.85
CA TYR A 169 7.07 2.70 -6.67
C TYR A 169 6.04 2.90 -5.56
N VAL A 170 5.02 2.03 -5.45
CA VAL A 170 4.11 2.04 -4.29
C VAL A 170 4.87 1.88 -2.96
N LEU A 171 5.83 0.96 -2.89
CA LEU A 171 6.66 0.77 -1.70
C LEU A 171 7.49 2.01 -1.34
N MET A 172 8.16 2.61 -2.32
CA MET A 172 8.97 3.83 -2.12
C MET A 172 8.10 5.00 -1.66
N LEU A 173 6.93 5.19 -2.26
CA LEU A 173 6.00 6.25 -1.89
C LEU A 173 5.46 6.04 -0.46
N ALA A 174 5.08 4.80 -0.12
CA ALA A 174 4.65 4.44 1.22
C ALA A 174 5.75 4.72 2.25
N GLU A 175 7.00 4.35 1.98
CA GLU A 175 8.15 4.65 2.84
C GLU A 175 8.35 6.17 2.99
N PHE A 176 8.30 6.91 1.89
CA PHE A 176 8.50 8.35 1.85
C PHE A 176 7.50 9.11 2.76
N PHE A 177 6.21 8.79 2.65
CA PHE A 177 5.17 9.41 3.47
C PHE A 177 5.21 8.92 4.91
N SER A 178 5.46 7.62 5.15
CA SER A 178 5.57 7.07 6.50
C SER A 178 6.70 7.71 7.29
N ARG A 179 7.84 8.00 6.63
CA ARG A 179 8.98 8.67 7.27
C ARG A 179 8.87 10.20 7.29
N GLN A 180 7.77 10.77 6.79
CA GLN A 180 7.55 12.23 6.70
C GLN A 180 8.69 12.98 5.99
N LEU A 181 9.21 12.39 4.90
CA LEU A 181 10.37 12.92 4.18
C LEU A 181 10.05 14.13 3.30
N GLU A 182 8.78 14.53 3.17
CA GLU A 182 8.31 15.71 2.44
C GLU A 182 9.03 17.01 2.89
N HIS A 183 9.49 17.08 4.14
CA HIS A 183 10.24 18.23 4.67
C HIS A 183 11.74 18.19 4.37
N GLN A 184 12.27 17.07 3.88
CA GLN A 184 13.70 16.82 3.73
C GLN A 184 14.13 16.71 2.26
N THR A 185 13.29 16.11 1.42
CA THR A 185 13.58 15.93 -0.01
C THR A 185 12.31 15.91 -0.84
N SER A 186 12.46 16.11 -2.15
CA SER A 186 11.35 15.99 -3.10
C SER A 186 11.08 14.54 -3.44
N LEU A 187 9.82 14.23 -3.76
CA LEU A 187 9.39 12.89 -4.15
C LEU A 187 10.16 12.37 -5.38
N SER A 188 10.37 13.24 -6.38
CA SER A 188 11.12 12.93 -7.60
C SER A 188 12.60 12.63 -7.36
N ALA A 189 13.20 13.22 -6.32
CA ALA A 189 14.59 12.94 -5.94
C ALA A 189 14.71 11.63 -5.15
N TYR A 190 13.67 11.26 -4.40
CA TYR A 190 13.66 10.05 -3.59
C TYR A 190 13.31 8.80 -4.41
N ALA A 191 12.17 8.82 -5.11
CA ALA A 191 11.64 7.67 -5.84
C ALA A 191 12.16 7.65 -7.29
N THR A 192 13.43 7.29 -7.44
CA THR A 192 14.08 7.14 -8.76
C THR A 192 14.07 5.69 -9.22
N GLN A 193 14.34 5.46 -10.51
CA GLN A 193 14.49 4.11 -11.06
C GLN A 193 15.68 3.34 -10.45
N ASP A 194 16.75 4.06 -10.09
CA ASP A 194 17.91 3.46 -9.44
C ASP A 194 17.54 3.04 -8.02
N ARG A 195 16.84 3.90 -7.26
CA ARG A 195 16.31 3.54 -5.94
C ARG A 195 15.34 2.36 -5.99
N ALA A 196 14.49 2.27 -7.02
CA ALA A 196 13.61 1.12 -7.20
C ALA A 196 14.40 -0.19 -7.39
N THR A 197 15.50 -0.11 -8.14
CA THR A 197 16.41 -1.25 -8.37
C THR A 197 17.13 -1.66 -7.08
N GLU A 198 17.59 -0.70 -6.29
CA GLU A 198 18.21 -0.93 -4.98
C GLU A 198 17.21 -1.57 -4.02
N LEU A 199 15.99 -1.03 -3.91
CA LEU A 199 14.97 -1.54 -3.01
C LEU A 199 14.63 -3.01 -3.32
N ARG A 200 14.54 -3.37 -4.61
CA ARG A 200 14.40 -4.78 -5.03
C ARG A 200 15.54 -5.67 -4.54
N GLN A 201 16.78 -5.20 -4.61
CA GLN A 201 17.96 -5.96 -4.18
C GLN A 201 18.06 -6.05 -2.64
N GLU A 202 17.53 -5.06 -1.93
CA GLU A 202 17.49 -5.04 -0.47
C GLU A 202 16.46 -6.02 0.12
N MET A 203 15.32 -6.25 -0.56
CA MET A 203 14.22 -7.02 0.02
C MET A 203 14.56 -8.47 0.39
N PRO A 204 15.25 -9.27 -0.44
CA PRO A 204 15.65 -10.62 -0.02
C PRO A 204 16.51 -10.63 1.25
N ASN A 205 17.43 -9.66 1.38
CA ASN A 205 18.30 -9.54 2.56
C ASN A 205 17.51 -9.09 3.81
N LEU A 206 16.53 -8.20 3.64
CA LEU A 206 15.61 -7.82 4.72
C LEU A 206 14.82 -9.03 5.22
N ILE A 207 14.23 -9.80 4.30
CA ILE A 207 13.45 -11.01 4.61
C ILE A 207 14.31 -12.04 5.34
N GLU A 208 15.53 -12.29 4.88
CA GLU A 208 16.46 -13.21 5.52
C GLU A 208 16.84 -12.75 6.94
N ARG A 209 17.06 -11.45 7.15
CA ARG A 209 17.35 -10.90 8.48
C ARG A 209 16.18 -11.09 9.46
N LEU A 210 14.96 -10.76 9.05
CA LEU A 210 13.76 -10.92 9.88
C LEU A 210 13.51 -12.40 10.24
N GLN A 211 13.74 -13.31 9.30
CA GLN A 211 13.62 -14.76 9.53
C GLN A 211 14.57 -15.26 10.65
N HIS A 212 15.79 -14.70 10.72
CA HIS A 212 16.75 -15.04 11.77
C HIS A 212 16.37 -14.45 13.12
N GLU A 213 15.71 -13.29 13.16
CA GLU A 213 15.24 -12.63 14.38
C GLU A 213 14.09 -13.44 15.03
N GLU A 214 13.09 -13.86 14.26
CA GLU A 214 11.98 -14.71 14.73
C GLU A 214 12.45 -16.05 15.33
N THR A 215 13.46 -16.67 14.69
CA THR A 215 14.00 -17.95 15.15
C THR A 215 14.71 -17.82 16.50
N LYS A 216 15.33 -16.66 16.76
CA LYS A 216 16.00 -16.38 18.04
C LYS A 216 15.02 -16.09 19.16
N GLU A 217 13.90 -15.41 18.88
CA GLU A 217 12.87 -15.13 19.89
C GLU A 217 12.06 -16.39 20.26
N SER A 218 12.02 -17.38 19.38
CA SER A 218 11.31 -18.65 19.59
C SER A 218 12.17 -19.76 20.25
N SER A 219 13.45 -19.49 20.54
CA SER A 219 14.41 -20.45 21.12
C SER A 219 14.73 -20.14 22.58
#